data_AF-A0A416DFY1-F1
#
_entry.id   AF-A0A416DFY1-F1
#
_cell.length_a   1.000
_cell.length_b   1.000
_cell.length_c   1.000
_cell.angle_alpha   90.00
_cell.angle_beta   90.00
_cell.angle_gamma   90.00
#
_symmetry.space_group_name_H-M   'P 1'
#
loop_
_entity.id
_entity.type
_entity.pdbx_description
1 polymer ?
#
loop_
_entity_poly.entity_id
_entity_poly.type
_entity_poly.pdbx_seq_one_letter_code
_entity_poly.pdbx_strand_id
1 'polypeptide(L)'
;MDADKNILDDEYMMALFYLYLQEQTNTRKLLNKLESDLRLSNRFFPESKLCDAIKNLSKVSLCTLKKGSTLYRCRLISKEDENLLFSKITTEWFSLAQAVVPTFDVNGGDEEWIKFCLYVKNHPEALPPWQERHEQLLEKYSKISFWGYDEKGSDAPPKGTASPGRINPDGISYLYAANDIQTAVLEVRPIPTQFVSVAQVELLEDVIIYSFIKPSSLEADKSDPFDWVDYDEISRYFGQPNYGGKSYYLATQYISEYIKHLKDSNDQTIFDGLCFRSSLNPSGTNYVLFDVSQSKKYRICNSSIYQVNDLLGNTSCILPLSDSHF
;
A
#
# COMPACT_ATOMS: atom_id res chain seq x y z
N MET A 1 2.77 47.59 39.54
CA MET A 1 3.37 46.28 39.22
C MET A 1 2.21 45.31 39.16
N ASP A 2 1.46 45.39 38.06
CA ASP A 2 0.33 44.51 37.82
C ASP A 2 0.87 43.18 37.29
N ALA A 3 0.51 42.13 37.99
CA ALA A 3 0.77 40.76 37.61
C ALA A 3 -0.24 40.36 36.53
N ASP A 4 0.21 40.37 35.28
CA ASP A 4 -0.36 39.54 34.22
C ASP A 4 -0.19 38.05 34.61
N LYS A 5 -1.05 37.56 35.52
CA LYS A 5 -1.30 36.13 35.69
C LYS A 5 -2.38 35.74 34.70
N ASN A 6 -2.00 35.62 33.44
CA ASN A 6 -2.86 35.08 32.39
C ASN A 6 -2.24 33.77 31.87
N ILE A 7 -2.34 32.73 32.70
CA ILE A 7 -2.10 31.35 32.32
C ILE A 7 -3.30 30.61 32.91
N LEU A 8 -4.05 29.88 32.08
CA LEU A 8 -5.16 29.03 32.51
C LEU A 8 -4.77 28.31 33.81
N ASP A 9 -5.62 28.42 34.84
CA ASP A 9 -5.35 27.94 36.21
C ASP A 9 -4.78 26.50 36.16
N ASP A 10 -3.60 26.28 36.76
CA ASP A 10 -2.87 25.00 36.65
C ASP A 10 -3.76 23.81 37.10
N GLU A 11 -4.67 24.04 38.05
CA GLU A 11 -5.65 23.05 38.50
C GLU A 11 -6.67 22.68 37.41
N TYR A 12 -7.12 23.64 36.61
CA TYR A 12 -8.04 23.40 35.50
C TYR A 12 -7.35 22.61 34.38
N MET A 13 -6.11 22.96 34.05
CA MET A 13 -5.31 22.23 33.06
C MET A 13 -5.04 20.79 33.53
N MET A 14 -4.75 20.60 34.81
CA MET A 14 -4.58 19.27 35.40
C MET A 14 -5.87 18.45 35.40
N ALA A 15 -7.03 19.07 35.65
CA ALA A 15 -8.33 18.42 35.57
C ALA A 15 -8.67 17.99 34.13
N LEU A 16 -8.43 18.85 33.14
CA LEU A 16 -8.59 18.50 31.72
C LEU A 16 -7.66 17.36 31.30
N PHE A 17 -6.40 17.39 31.73
CA PHE A 17 -5.44 16.33 31.47
C PHE A 17 -5.87 14.99 32.11
N TYR A 18 -6.41 15.03 33.32
CA TYR A 18 -6.95 13.85 33.99
C TYR A 18 -8.14 13.26 33.22
N LEU A 19 -9.09 14.09 32.79
CA LEU A 19 -10.24 13.66 31.99
C LEU A 19 -9.79 13.06 30.65
N TYR A 20 -8.80 13.67 30.00
CA TYR A 20 -8.19 13.15 28.77
C TYR A 20 -7.60 11.75 28.99
N LEU A 21 -6.81 11.54 30.05
CA LEU A 21 -6.25 10.23 30.38
C LEU A 21 -7.31 9.18 30.72
N GLN A 22 -8.38 9.60 31.41
CA GLN A 22 -9.51 8.72 31.72
C GLN A 22 -10.21 8.26 30.44
N GLU A 23 -10.41 9.16 29.48
CA GLU A 23 -11.06 8.82 28.22
C GLU A 23 -10.19 7.91 27.34
N GLN A 24 -8.87 8.18 27.26
CA GLN A 24 -7.94 7.24 26.63
C GLN A 24 -8.05 5.83 27.23
N THR A 25 -8.12 5.76 28.57
CA THR A 25 -8.23 4.48 29.29
C THR A 25 -9.55 3.78 29.00
N ASN A 26 -10.66 4.53 28.89
CA ASN A 26 -11.97 3.99 28.54
C ASN A 26 -11.95 3.37 27.13
N THR A 27 -11.38 4.07 26.16
CA THR A 27 -11.35 3.60 24.77
C THR A 27 -10.44 2.39 24.58
N ARG A 28 -9.30 2.33 25.29
CA ARG A 28 -8.49 1.10 25.38
C ARG A 28 -9.25 -0.06 25.98
N LYS A 29 -10.04 0.16 27.05
CA LYS A 29 -10.87 -0.90 27.64
C LYS A 29 -11.93 -1.40 26.66
N LEU A 30 -12.54 -0.51 25.88
CA LEU A 30 -13.52 -0.89 24.85
C LEU A 30 -12.88 -1.75 23.75
N LEU A 31 -11.70 -1.36 23.24
CA LEU A 31 -10.95 -2.13 22.25
C LEU A 31 -10.56 -3.51 22.79
N ASN A 32 -9.98 -3.57 23.99
CA ASN A 32 -9.58 -4.83 24.62
C ASN A 32 -10.78 -5.75 24.90
N LYS A 33 -11.92 -5.17 25.27
CA LYS A 33 -13.16 -5.91 25.47
C LYS A 33 -13.66 -6.49 24.15
N LEU A 34 -13.68 -5.71 23.06
CA LEU A 34 -14.04 -6.18 21.73
C LEU A 34 -13.16 -7.35 21.30
N GLU A 35 -11.85 -7.23 21.48
CA GLU A 35 -10.90 -8.29 21.15
C GLU A 35 -11.18 -9.57 21.95
N SER A 36 -11.39 -9.46 23.26
CA SER A 36 -11.74 -10.59 24.13
C SER A 36 -13.08 -11.23 23.75
N ASP A 37 -14.09 -10.42 23.45
CA ASP A 37 -15.43 -10.90 23.08
C ASP A 37 -15.37 -11.71 21.76
N LEU A 38 -14.65 -11.20 20.76
CA LEU A 38 -14.49 -11.85 19.46
C LEU A 38 -13.61 -13.11 19.51
N ARG A 39 -12.48 -13.06 20.22
CA ARG A 39 -11.49 -14.15 20.23
C ARG A 39 -11.77 -15.25 21.24
N LEU A 40 -12.22 -14.87 22.43
CA LEU A 40 -12.24 -15.76 23.60
C LEU A 40 -13.66 -16.17 23.99
N SER A 41 -14.65 -15.34 23.66
CA SER A 41 -16.03 -15.52 24.14
C SER A 41 -17.03 -15.87 23.03
N ASN A 42 -16.58 -16.06 21.78
CA ASN A 42 -17.42 -16.35 20.60
C ASN A 42 -18.58 -15.36 20.40
N ARG A 43 -18.41 -14.10 20.81
CA ARG A 43 -19.43 -13.06 20.68
C ARG A 43 -19.14 -12.19 19.46
N PHE A 44 -19.67 -12.61 18.32
CA PHE A 44 -19.50 -11.94 17.03
C PHE A 44 -20.37 -10.69 16.82
N PHE A 45 -21.37 -10.47 17.68
CA PHE A 45 -22.23 -9.28 17.65
C PHE A 45 -22.17 -8.51 18.98
N PRO A 46 -21.01 -7.93 19.34
CA PRO A 46 -20.90 -7.15 20.55
C PRO A 46 -21.63 -5.80 20.36
N GLU A 47 -22.72 -5.59 21.10
CA GLU A 47 -23.20 -4.22 21.35
C GLU A 47 -22.09 -3.47 22.07
N SER A 48 -21.45 -2.53 21.37
CA SER A 48 -20.30 -1.82 21.91
C SER A 48 -20.47 -0.33 21.71
N LYS A 49 -20.25 0.40 22.80
CA LYS A 49 -20.03 1.86 22.78
C LYS A 49 -18.93 2.27 21.79
N LEU A 50 -18.05 1.34 21.43
CA LEU A 50 -17.03 1.55 20.40
C LEU A 50 -17.64 1.75 19.00
N CYS A 51 -18.73 1.07 18.65
CA CYS A 51 -19.42 1.30 17.37
C CYS A 51 -20.03 2.71 17.32
N ASP A 52 -20.53 3.21 18.45
CA ASP A 52 -21.02 4.58 18.57
C ASP A 52 -19.86 5.58 18.44
N ALA A 53 -18.72 5.33 19.08
CA ALA A 53 -17.51 6.15 18.93
C ALA A 53 -17.04 6.19 17.47
N ILE A 54 -16.90 5.05 16.80
CA ILE A 54 -16.54 4.95 15.37
C ILE A 54 -17.55 5.71 14.50
N LYS A 55 -18.85 5.60 14.79
CA LYS A 55 -19.89 6.32 14.06
C LYS A 55 -19.81 7.82 14.29
N ASN A 56 -19.53 8.29 15.50
CA ASN A 56 -19.35 9.70 15.79
C ASN A 56 -18.11 10.26 15.08
N LEU A 57 -17.00 9.51 15.11
CA LEU A 57 -15.77 9.84 14.41
C LEU A 57 -15.95 9.95 12.89
N SER A 58 -16.88 9.21 12.28
CA SER A 58 -17.15 9.31 10.85
C SER A 58 -17.46 10.75 10.36
N LYS A 59 -17.92 11.64 11.26
CA LYS A 59 -18.18 13.05 10.98
C LYS A 59 -16.91 13.89 10.75
N VAL A 60 -15.78 13.45 11.31
CA VAL A 60 -14.48 14.16 11.28
C VAL A 60 -13.37 13.36 10.61
N SER A 61 -13.54 12.03 10.51
CA SER A 61 -12.59 11.06 9.97
C SER A 61 -12.84 10.80 8.49
N LEU A 62 -13.01 11.86 7.70
CA LEU A 62 -13.28 11.77 6.26
C LEU A 62 -12.14 12.35 5.44
N CYS A 63 -11.61 11.55 4.53
CA CYS A 63 -10.64 11.97 3.52
C CYS A 63 -11.24 11.70 2.14
N THR A 64 -11.21 12.68 1.25
CA THR A 64 -11.59 12.46 -0.16
C THR A 64 -10.33 12.30 -0.99
N LEU A 65 -10.15 11.14 -1.61
CA LEU A 65 -9.16 10.99 -2.68
C LEU A 65 -9.82 11.36 -4.01
N LYS A 66 -9.18 12.25 -4.75
CA LYS A 66 -9.73 12.77 -6.01
C LYS A 66 -9.56 11.78 -7.15
N LYS A 67 -10.48 11.82 -8.12
CA LYS A 67 -10.31 11.17 -9.41
C LYS A 67 -8.92 11.48 -10.00
N GLY A 68 -8.27 10.45 -10.53
CA GLY A 68 -6.91 10.52 -11.07
C GLY A 68 -5.81 10.40 -10.01
N SER A 69 -6.14 10.35 -8.72
CA SER A 69 -5.14 10.04 -7.69
C SER A 69 -4.57 8.65 -7.93
N THR A 70 -3.26 8.52 -7.72
CA THR A 70 -2.53 7.26 -7.91
C THR A 70 -2.16 6.69 -6.55
N LEU A 71 -2.47 5.41 -6.35
CA LEU A 71 -2.01 4.58 -5.25
C LEU A 71 -1.09 3.48 -5.79
N TYR A 72 -0.33 2.84 -4.92
CA TYR A 72 0.64 1.82 -5.31
C TYR A 72 0.34 0.49 -4.60
N ARG A 73 0.33 -0.60 -5.36
CA ARG A 73 0.17 -1.95 -4.81
C ARG A 73 1.37 -2.78 -5.18
N CYS A 74 2.01 -3.38 -4.19
CA CYS A 74 3.17 -4.24 -4.39
C CYS A 74 2.77 -5.71 -4.27
N ARG A 75 3.44 -6.58 -5.03
CA ARG A 75 3.43 -8.03 -4.85
C ARG A 75 4.85 -8.58 -4.98
N LEU A 76 5.18 -9.57 -4.17
CA LEU A 76 6.42 -10.33 -4.32
C LEU A 76 6.38 -11.11 -5.64
N ILE A 77 7.48 -11.09 -6.38
CA ILE A 77 7.67 -11.94 -7.55
C ILE A 77 8.28 -13.27 -7.05
N SER A 78 7.67 -14.39 -7.43
CA SER A 78 8.18 -15.73 -7.13
C SER A 78 9.41 -16.05 -7.98
N LYS A 79 10.21 -17.05 -7.59
CA LYS A 79 11.38 -17.45 -8.40
C LYS A 79 10.98 -18.03 -9.75
N GLU A 80 9.82 -18.68 -9.81
CA GLU A 80 9.22 -19.18 -11.05
C GLU A 80 8.81 -18.03 -11.97
N ASP A 81 8.13 -17.01 -11.43
CA ASP A 81 7.69 -15.84 -12.19
C ASP A 81 8.88 -14.96 -12.63
N GLU A 82 9.92 -14.85 -11.80
CA GLU A 82 11.15 -14.12 -12.12
C GLU A 82 11.77 -14.64 -13.43
N ASN A 83 11.95 -15.96 -13.54
CA ASN A 83 12.48 -16.57 -14.76
C ASN A 83 11.58 -16.29 -15.97
N LEU A 84 10.26 -16.38 -15.82
CA LEU A 84 9.32 -16.12 -16.90
C LEU A 84 9.39 -14.66 -17.38
N LEU A 85 9.38 -13.71 -16.46
CA LEU A 85 9.41 -12.28 -16.76
C LEU A 85 10.73 -11.87 -17.45
N PHE A 86 11.86 -12.34 -16.92
CA PHE A 86 13.17 -11.97 -17.46
C PHE A 86 13.55 -12.77 -18.71
N SER A 87 13.05 -13.99 -18.90
CA SER A 87 13.34 -14.80 -20.11
C SER A 87 12.97 -14.08 -21.40
N LYS A 88 11.90 -13.28 -21.39
CA LYS A 88 11.45 -12.53 -22.56
C LYS A 88 12.46 -11.48 -22.98
N ILE A 89 12.90 -10.64 -22.04
CA ILE A 89 13.88 -9.58 -22.32
C ILE A 89 15.24 -10.18 -22.65
N THR A 90 15.70 -11.21 -21.93
CA THR A 90 17.00 -11.85 -22.21
C THR A 90 17.01 -12.52 -23.58
N THR A 91 15.93 -13.18 -24.00
CA THR A 91 15.83 -13.79 -25.34
C THR A 91 15.92 -12.75 -26.45
N GLU A 92 15.26 -11.60 -26.28
CA GLU A 92 15.34 -10.50 -27.25
C GLU A 92 16.75 -9.92 -27.33
N TRP A 93 17.40 -9.69 -26.18
CA TRP A 93 18.81 -9.25 -26.11
C TRP A 93 19.77 -10.23 -26.78
N PHE A 94 19.64 -11.52 -26.52
CA PHE A 94 20.45 -12.55 -27.16
C PHE A 94 20.23 -12.62 -28.67
N SER A 95 18.98 -12.45 -29.12
CA SER A 95 18.66 -12.38 -30.55
C SER A 95 19.33 -11.18 -31.22
N LEU A 96 19.41 -10.03 -30.53
CA LEU A 96 20.15 -8.86 -31.00
C LEU A 96 21.65 -9.15 -31.12
N ALA A 97 22.24 -9.78 -30.10
CA ALA A 97 23.65 -10.15 -30.11
C ALA A 97 23.97 -11.10 -31.27
N GLN A 98 23.16 -12.14 -31.49
CA GLN A 98 23.32 -13.10 -32.58
C GLN A 98 23.15 -12.48 -33.98
N ALA A 99 22.31 -11.44 -34.11
CA ALA A 99 22.16 -10.71 -35.38
C ALA A 99 23.40 -9.91 -35.78
N VAL A 100 24.32 -9.66 -34.83
CA VAL A 100 25.59 -8.95 -35.04
C VAL A 100 26.77 -9.93 -35.03
N VAL A 101 26.72 -10.93 -34.15
CA VAL A 101 27.74 -11.98 -33.98
C VAL A 101 27.05 -13.34 -34.10
N PRO A 102 26.95 -13.93 -35.30
CA PRO A 102 26.20 -15.18 -35.52
C PRO A 102 26.70 -16.39 -34.71
N THR A 103 27.94 -16.34 -34.22
CA THR A 103 28.54 -17.38 -33.39
C THR A 103 28.32 -17.19 -31.89
N PHE A 104 27.55 -16.16 -31.47
CA PHE A 104 27.29 -15.87 -30.06
C PHE A 104 26.49 -17.01 -29.41
N ASP A 105 27.08 -17.63 -28.38
CA ASP A 105 26.42 -18.69 -27.62
C ASP A 105 25.58 -18.10 -26.48
N VAL A 106 24.25 -18.21 -26.59
CA VAL A 106 23.32 -17.70 -25.58
C VAL A 106 23.44 -18.39 -24.22
N ASN A 107 24.09 -19.55 -24.17
CA ASN A 107 24.31 -20.32 -22.94
C ASN A 107 25.72 -20.13 -22.36
N GLY A 108 26.61 -19.38 -23.03
CA GLY A 108 28.01 -19.24 -22.63
C GLY A 108 28.26 -18.24 -21.49
N GLY A 109 27.21 -17.61 -20.96
CA GLY A 109 27.30 -16.70 -19.83
C GLY A 109 28.09 -15.41 -20.12
N ASP A 110 28.73 -14.86 -19.09
CA ASP A 110 29.43 -13.56 -19.17
C ASP A 110 30.61 -13.56 -20.17
N GLU A 111 31.23 -14.72 -20.40
CA GLU A 111 32.35 -14.85 -21.35
C GLU A 111 31.95 -14.50 -22.78
N GLU A 112 30.72 -14.84 -23.18
CA GLU A 112 30.21 -14.54 -24.53
C GLU A 112 29.95 -13.06 -24.72
N TRP A 113 29.51 -12.34 -23.68
CA TRP A 113 29.38 -10.88 -23.73
C TRP A 113 30.74 -10.18 -23.86
N ILE A 114 31.79 -10.71 -23.23
CA ILE A 114 33.16 -10.20 -23.43
C ILE A 114 33.61 -10.43 -24.88
N LYS A 115 33.36 -11.62 -25.45
CA LYS A 115 33.66 -11.92 -26.85
C LYS A 115 32.89 -11.01 -27.81
N PHE A 116 31.62 -10.75 -27.52
CA PHE A 116 30.80 -9.80 -28.27
C PHE A 116 31.43 -8.41 -28.30
N CYS A 117 31.82 -7.87 -27.13
CA CYS A 117 32.49 -6.57 -27.04
C CYS A 117 33.80 -6.52 -27.84
N LEU A 118 34.60 -7.59 -27.79
CA LEU A 118 35.83 -7.71 -28.59
C LEU A 118 35.55 -7.78 -30.09
N TYR A 119 34.50 -8.51 -30.49
CA TYR A 119 34.07 -8.60 -31.88
C TYR A 119 33.68 -7.23 -32.42
N VAL A 120 32.76 -6.52 -31.74
CA VAL A 120 32.30 -5.19 -32.16
C VAL A 120 33.47 -4.19 -32.23
N LYS A 121 34.44 -4.29 -31.30
CA LYS A 121 35.65 -3.46 -31.32
C LYS A 121 36.53 -3.71 -32.57
N ASN A 122 36.62 -4.96 -33.02
CA ASN A 122 37.42 -5.35 -34.18
C ASN A 122 36.65 -5.22 -35.51
N HIS A 123 35.32 -5.08 -35.45
CA HIS A 123 34.41 -4.95 -36.57
C HIS A 123 33.54 -3.68 -36.44
N PRO A 124 34.09 -2.48 -36.67
CA PRO A 124 33.36 -1.22 -36.52
C PRO A 124 32.09 -1.13 -37.38
N GLU A 125 32.03 -1.85 -38.50
CA GLU A 125 30.86 -1.98 -39.37
C GLU A 125 29.66 -2.66 -38.69
N ALA A 126 29.91 -3.45 -37.65
CA ALA A 126 28.89 -4.15 -36.87
C ALA A 126 28.23 -3.22 -35.84
N LEU A 127 28.85 -2.08 -35.53
CA LEU A 127 28.40 -1.15 -34.48
C LEU A 127 27.12 -0.39 -34.84
N PRO A 128 26.96 0.23 -36.03
CA PRO A 128 25.73 0.96 -36.34
C PRO A 128 24.46 0.07 -36.31
N PRO A 129 24.46 -1.14 -36.91
CA PRO A 129 23.31 -2.04 -36.81
C PRO A 129 23.03 -2.55 -35.40
N TRP A 130 24.07 -2.70 -34.57
CA TRP A 130 23.89 -2.99 -33.14
C TRP A 130 23.21 -1.83 -32.41
N GLN A 131 23.75 -0.62 -32.58
CA GLN A 131 23.26 0.59 -31.91
C GLN A 131 21.79 0.85 -32.23
N GLU A 132 21.42 0.81 -33.51
CA GLU A 132 20.03 1.03 -33.95
C GLU A 132 19.07 0.03 -33.29
N ARG A 133 19.41 -1.26 -33.30
CA ARG A 133 18.54 -2.29 -32.73
C ARG A 133 18.50 -2.25 -31.20
N HIS A 134 19.64 -1.97 -30.57
CA HIS A 134 19.74 -1.79 -29.14
C HIS A 134 18.88 -0.60 -28.69
N GLU A 135 18.94 0.53 -29.39
CA GLU A 135 18.11 1.71 -29.13
C GLU A 135 16.62 1.40 -29.28
N GLN A 136 16.22 0.66 -30.32
CA GLN A 136 14.82 0.19 -30.48
C GLN A 136 14.36 -0.69 -29.32
N LEU A 137 15.24 -1.55 -28.79
CA LEU A 137 14.94 -2.38 -27.62
C LEU A 137 14.81 -1.51 -26.36
N LEU A 138 15.75 -0.60 -26.13
CA LEU A 138 15.66 0.35 -25.02
C LEU A 138 14.35 1.12 -25.08
N GLU A 139 14.00 1.72 -26.22
CA GLU A 139 12.75 2.46 -26.41
C GLU A 139 11.52 1.59 -26.11
N LYS A 140 11.53 0.33 -26.53
CA LYS A 140 10.45 -0.63 -26.25
C LYS A 140 10.31 -0.89 -24.75
N TYR A 141 11.42 -1.12 -24.05
CA TYR A 141 11.43 -1.48 -22.62
C TYR A 141 11.39 -0.28 -21.66
N SER A 142 11.54 0.95 -22.17
CA SER A 142 11.33 2.19 -21.43
C SER A 142 9.86 2.64 -21.39
N LYS A 143 8.99 2.07 -22.23
CA LYS A 143 7.56 2.43 -22.26
C LYS A 143 6.83 1.95 -21.01
N ILE A 144 5.84 2.73 -20.58
CA ILE A 144 4.91 2.31 -19.52
C ILE A 144 4.11 1.11 -20.01
N SER A 145 4.17 0.01 -19.27
CA SER A 145 3.50 -1.25 -19.60
C SER A 145 3.29 -2.07 -18.32
N PHE A 146 2.78 -3.29 -18.45
CA PHE A 146 2.78 -4.28 -17.38
C PHE A 146 4.07 -5.11 -17.46
N TRP A 147 5.13 -4.60 -16.84
CA TRP A 147 6.42 -5.28 -16.76
C TRP A 147 6.46 -6.30 -15.64
N GLY A 148 5.78 -6.04 -14.53
CA GLY A 148 5.59 -7.01 -13.46
C GLY A 148 4.39 -7.91 -13.73
N TYR A 149 3.51 -8.07 -12.75
CA TYR A 149 2.24 -8.75 -12.96
C TYR A 149 1.31 -7.94 -13.87
N ASP A 150 0.45 -8.65 -14.60
CA ASP A 150 -0.58 -8.02 -15.44
C ASP A 150 -1.69 -7.36 -14.60
N GLU A 151 -2.65 -6.73 -15.26
CA GLU A 151 -3.79 -6.07 -14.59
C GLU A 151 -4.46 -6.98 -13.55
N LYS A 152 -4.76 -8.24 -13.91
CA LYS A 152 -5.43 -9.19 -13.02
C LYS A 152 -4.54 -9.64 -11.86
N GLY A 153 -3.26 -9.90 -12.14
CA GLY A 153 -2.28 -10.29 -11.15
C GLY A 153 -1.92 -9.14 -10.20
N SER A 154 -2.10 -7.89 -10.61
CA SER A 154 -1.89 -6.73 -9.76
C SER A 154 -3.12 -6.34 -8.92
N ASP A 155 -4.32 -6.78 -9.29
CA ASP A 155 -5.57 -6.39 -8.62
C ASP A 155 -5.75 -7.02 -7.21
N ALA A 156 -6.89 -6.73 -6.58
CA ALA A 156 -7.37 -7.43 -5.41
C ALA A 156 -7.58 -8.94 -5.73
N PRO A 157 -7.39 -9.83 -4.74
CA PRO A 157 -7.66 -11.25 -4.96
C PRO A 157 -9.11 -11.50 -5.42
N PRO A 158 -9.40 -12.56 -6.18
CA PRO A 158 -10.76 -12.97 -6.43
C PRO A 158 -11.59 -13.14 -5.14
N LYS A 159 -12.90 -12.93 -5.24
CA LYS A 159 -13.82 -13.14 -4.11
C LYS A 159 -13.71 -14.59 -3.62
N GLY A 160 -13.61 -14.78 -2.30
CA GLY A 160 -13.46 -16.10 -1.69
C GLY A 160 -12.04 -16.63 -1.60
N THR A 161 -11.03 -15.95 -2.17
CA THR A 161 -9.64 -16.44 -2.18
C THR A 161 -8.67 -15.55 -1.39
N ALA A 162 -9.15 -14.45 -0.82
CA ALA A 162 -8.31 -13.54 -0.05
C ALA A 162 -7.96 -14.14 1.32
N SER A 163 -6.67 -14.22 1.63
CA SER A 163 -6.21 -14.51 2.99
C SER A 163 -6.65 -13.41 3.96
N PRO A 164 -6.84 -13.71 5.27
CA PRO A 164 -7.24 -12.70 6.24
C PRO A 164 -6.11 -11.70 6.45
N GLY A 165 -6.47 -10.42 6.40
CA GLY A 165 -5.57 -9.30 6.66
C GLY A 165 -6.02 -8.49 7.87
N ARG A 166 -5.38 -7.34 8.09
CA ARG A 166 -5.75 -6.41 9.16
C ARG A 166 -7.19 -5.92 9.02
N ILE A 167 -7.64 -5.70 7.79
CA ILE A 167 -8.93 -5.07 7.48
C ILE A 167 -9.96 -6.11 7.04
N ASN A 168 -9.57 -7.09 6.23
CA ASN A 168 -10.48 -8.07 5.66
C ASN A 168 -10.49 -9.39 6.45
N PRO A 169 -11.68 -9.96 6.74
CA PRO A 169 -11.81 -11.37 7.13
C PRO A 169 -11.31 -12.32 6.04
N ASP A 170 -11.12 -13.59 6.41
CA ASP A 170 -10.76 -14.65 5.47
C ASP A 170 -11.85 -14.81 4.37
N GLY A 171 -11.42 -14.96 3.12
CA GLY A 171 -12.29 -15.05 1.95
C GLY A 171 -12.90 -13.72 1.47
N ILE A 172 -12.86 -12.65 2.28
CA ILE A 172 -13.37 -11.32 1.90
C ILE A 172 -12.24 -10.55 1.21
N SER A 173 -12.47 -10.14 -0.03
CA SER A 173 -11.45 -9.48 -0.84
C SER A 173 -11.60 -7.96 -0.82
N TYR A 174 -10.48 -7.27 -0.56
CA TYR A 174 -10.30 -5.83 -0.67
C TYR A 174 -8.99 -5.51 -1.39
N LEU A 175 -8.93 -4.32 -2.00
CA LEU A 175 -7.69 -3.82 -2.58
C LEU A 175 -6.88 -3.10 -1.51
N TYR A 176 -5.72 -3.67 -1.17
CA TYR A 176 -4.71 -2.98 -0.36
C TYR A 176 -3.72 -2.26 -1.27
N ALA A 177 -3.47 -0.98 -0.98
CA ALA A 177 -2.51 -0.13 -1.65
C ALA A 177 -1.89 0.86 -0.64
N ALA A 178 -0.89 1.61 -1.08
CA ALA A 178 -0.26 2.69 -0.30
C ALA A 178 -0.20 3.99 -1.12
N ASN A 179 0.04 5.12 -0.44
CA ASN A 179 0.26 6.42 -1.10
C ASN A 179 1.59 6.49 -1.87
N ASP A 180 2.56 5.64 -1.56
CA ASP A 180 3.89 5.67 -2.17
C ASP A 180 4.47 4.26 -2.35
N ILE A 181 5.45 4.15 -3.26
CA ILE A 181 6.08 2.89 -3.63
C ILE A 181 6.83 2.26 -2.45
N GLN A 182 7.58 3.05 -1.67
CA GLN A 182 8.37 2.54 -0.56
C GLN A 182 7.48 1.85 0.48
N THR A 183 6.36 2.48 0.84
CA THR A 183 5.36 1.91 1.74
C THR A 183 4.75 0.64 1.17
N ALA A 184 4.33 0.65 -0.11
CA ALA A 184 3.78 -0.55 -0.74
C ALA A 184 4.77 -1.72 -0.73
N VAL A 185 6.05 -1.45 -1.01
CA VAL A 185 7.14 -2.44 -0.95
C VAL A 185 7.33 -2.97 0.46
N LEU A 186 7.39 -2.11 1.47
CA LEU A 186 7.56 -2.53 2.86
C LEU A 186 6.42 -3.43 3.35
N GLU A 187 5.17 -3.16 2.96
CA GLU A 187 3.99 -3.94 3.38
C GLU A 187 4.02 -5.40 2.93
N VAL A 188 4.70 -5.73 1.82
CA VAL A 188 4.89 -7.12 1.38
C VAL A 188 6.10 -7.80 2.01
N ARG A 189 6.84 -7.08 2.88
CA ARG A 189 7.98 -7.58 3.67
C ARG A 189 9.02 -8.35 2.83
N PRO A 190 9.56 -7.73 1.79
CA PRO A 190 10.50 -8.38 0.90
C PRO A 190 11.85 -8.61 1.59
N ILE A 191 12.66 -9.47 0.98
CA ILE A 191 14.05 -9.69 1.36
C ILE A 191 14.94 -8.89 0.40
N PRO A 192 16.10 -8.34 0.83
CA PRO A 192 17.03 -7.69 -0.09
C PRO A 192 17.37 -8.59 -1.29
N THR A 193 17.60 -7.98 -2.45
CA THR A 193 17.79 -8.59 -3.78
C THR A 193 16.54 -9.22 -4.42
N GLN A 194 15.44 -9.39 -3.68
CA GLN A 194 14.20 -9.90 -4.24
C GLN A 194 13.58 -8.90 -5.21
N PHE A 195 13.00 -9.40 -6.30
CA PHE A 195 12.20 -8.58 -7.21
C PHE A 195 10.75 -8.48 -6.73
N VAL A 196 10.16 -7.31 -6.97
CA VAL A 196 8.78 -7.02 -6.64
C VAL A 196 8.08 -6.35 -7.81
N SER A 197 6.81 -6.68 -7.99
CA SER A 197 5.93 -6.05 -8.96
C SER A 197 5.16 -4.93 -8.27
N VAL A 198 5.39 -3.69 -8.68
CA VAL A 198 4.68 -2.52 -8.15
C VAL A 198 3.72 -1.99 -9.21
N ALA A 199 2.44 -2.08 -8.92
CA ALA A 199 1.37 -1.63 -9.79
C ALA A 199 0.87 -0.23 -9.41
N GLN A 200 0.58 0.58 -10.43
CA GLN A 200 -0.11 1.85 -10.25
C GLN A 200 -1.63 1.62 -10.31
N VAL A 201 -2.31 2.08 -9.27
CA VAL A 201 -3.76 2.03 -9.13
C VAL A 201 -4.28 3.45 -9.29
N GLU A 202 -5.02 3.71 -10.37
CA GLU A 202 -5.63 5.02 -10.61
C GLU A 202 -7.10 4.99 -10.19
N LEU A 203 -7.52 6.01 -9.45
CA LEU A 203 -8.92 6.21 -9.10
C LEU A 203 -9.69 6.83 -10.27
N LEU A 204 -10.81 6.21 -10.64
CA LEU A 204 -11.65 6.61 -11.77
C LEU A 204 -12.67 7.70 -11.39
N GLU A 205 -12.93 7.85 -10.09
CA GLU A 205 -13.88 8.77 -9.49
C GLU A 205 -13.33 9.29 -8.16
N ASP A 206 -13.97 10.33 -7.59
CA ASP A 206 -13.71 10.71 -6.21
C ASP A 206 -14.17 9.57 -5.29
N VAL A 207 -13.33 9.18 -4.34
CA VAL A 207 -13.65 8.15 -3.34
C VAL A 207 -13.57 8.72 -1.94
N ILE A 208 -14.50 8.29 -1.09
CA ILE A 208 -14.60 8.73 0.30
C ILE A 208 -13.96 7.68 1.19
N ILE A 209 -12.91 8.06 1.91
CA ILE A 209 -12.10 7.18 2.74
C ILE A 209 -12.31 7.52 4.21
N TYR A 210 -12.61 6.51 5.02
CA TYR A 210 -12.56 6.65 6.47
C TYR A 210 -11.10 6.78 6.90
N SER A 211 -10.70 7.95 7.37
CA SER A 211 -9.31 8.24 7.72
C SER A 211 -9.04 7.94 9.19
N PHE A 212 -8.11 7.02 9.46
CA PHE A 212 -7.43 6.92 10.75
C PHE A 212 -6.14 7.73 10.79
N ILE A 213 -5.99 8.74 9.93
CA ILE A 213 -4.88 9.71 9.93
C ILE A 213 -5.41 11.08 10.27
N LYS A 214 -4.92 11.66 11.38
CA LYS A 214 -5.43 12.92 11.92
C LYS A 214 -5.39 14.02 10.85
N PRO A 215 -6.48 14.72 10.56
CA PRO A 215 -6.48 15.82 9.62
C PRO A 215 -5.59 16.96 10.14
N SER A 216 -4.93 17.68 9.23
CA SER A 216 -4.06 18.82 9.57
C SER A 216 -4.90 20.03 10.01
N SER A 217 -5.20 20.08 11.31
CA SER A 217 -5.46 21.19 12.24
C SER A 217 -6.25 22.46 11.86
N LEU A 218 -6.79 22.67 10.65
CA LEU A 218 -7.61 23.86 10.34
C LEU A 218 -9.12 23.58 10.20
N GLU A 219 -9.51 22.32 9.99
CA GLU A 219 -10.93 21.91 9.88
C GLU A 219 -11.44 21.19 11.14
N ALA A 220 -10.54 20.90 12.10
CA ALA A 220 -10.81 20.19 13.35
C ALA A 220 -11.57 21.01 14.41
N ASP A 221 -11.87 22.28 14.11
CA ASP A 221 -12.28 23.31 15.07
C ASP A 221 -13.77 23.24 15.49
N LYS A 222 -14.46 22.13 15.19
CA LYS A 222 -15.91 21.95 15.49
C LYS A 222 -16.27 20.66 16.22
N SER A 223 -15.31 19.78 16.50
CA SER A 223 -15.58 18.53 17.20
C SER A 223 -15.24 18.61 18.68
N ASP A 224 -15.89 17.77 19.47
CA ASP A 224 -15.61 17.67 20.91
C ASP A 224 -14.13 17.29 21.10
N PRO A 225 -13.36 17.98 21.96
CA PRO A 225 -12.00 17.58 22.30
C PRO A 225 -11.88 16.10 22.68
N PHE A 226 -12.93 15.50 23.27
CA PHE A 226 -12.98 14.08 23.62
C PHE A 226 -13.12 13.14 22.40
N ASP A 227 -13.77 13.57 21.31
CA ASP A 227 -13.81 12.79 20.05
C ASP A 227 -12.38 12.57 19.53
N TRP A 228 -11.50 13.56 19.66
CA TRP A 228 -10.10 13.43 19.26
C TRP A 228 -9.30 12.44 20.13
N VAL A 229 -9.73 12.19 21.37
CA VAL A 229 -9.09 11.21 22.25
C VAL A 229 -9.37 9.80 21.75
N ASP A 230 -10.64 9.51 21.46
CA ASP A 230 -11.07 8.23 20.87
C ASP A 230 -10.39 7.99 19.54
N TYR A 231 -10.36 9.04 18.72
CA TYR A 231 -9.68 9.02 17.44
C TYR A 231 -8.21 8.60 17.57
N ASP A 232 -7.45 9.27 18.44
CA ASP A 232 -6.02 9.02 18.61
C ASP A 232 -5.75 7.59 19.13
N GLU A 233 -6.61 7.07 20.01
CA GLU A 233 -6.52 5.69 20.53
C GLU A 233 -6.81 4.64 19.46
N ILE A 234 -7.92 4.81 18.72
CA ILE A 234 -8.35 3.87 17.68
C ILE A 234 -7.38 3.91 16.50
N SER A 235 -6.96 5.10 16.07
CA SER A 235 -5.95 5.28 15.01
C SER A 235 -4.67 4.53 15.34
N ARG A 236 -4.17 4.68 16.57
CA ARG A 236 -2.98 3.95 17.02
C ARG A 236 -3.19 2.44 17.02
N TYR A 237 -4.36 1.96 17.42
CA TYR A 237 -4.70 0.54 17.38
C TYR A 237 -4.63 -0.03 15.95
N PHE A 238 -5.18 0.70 14.97
CA PHE A 238 -5.08 0.31 13.55
C PHE A 238 -3.64 0.35 13.01
N GLY A 239 -2.80 1.27 13.49
CA GLY A 239 -1.38 1.40 13.09
C GLY A 239 -0.41 0.45 13.80
N GLN A 240 -0.84 -0.30 14.82
CA GLN A 240 0.08 -1.16 15.60
C GLN A 240 0.47 -2.43 14.83
N PRO A 241 1.75 -2.87 14.84
CA PRO A 241 2.12 -4.17 14.30
C PRO A 241 1.35 -5.30 15.00
N ASN A 242 0.85 -6.27 14.22
CA ASN A 242 0.30 -7.49 14.80
C ASN A 242 1.44 -8.49 15.05
N TYR A 243 1.76 -8.70 16.33
CA TYR A 243 2.74 -9.71 16.75
C TYR A 243 2.11 -11.08 17.07
N GLY A 244 0.78 -11.18 17.01
CA GLY A 244 0.03 -12.40 17.26
C GLY A 244 -0.30 -13.18 15.98
N GLY A 245 -1.25 -14.10 16.09
CA GLY A 245 -1.80 -14.85 14.96
C GLY A 245 -2.91 -14.09 14.21
N LYS A 246 -3.49 -14.75 13.20
CA LYS A 246 -4.61 -14.23 12.39
C LYS A 246 -5.81 -13.75 13.23
N SER A 247 -6.08 -14.39 14.37
CA SER A 247 -7.19 -14.05 15.26
C SER A 247 -7.06 -12.67 15.92
N TYR A 248 -5.85 -12.11 16.00
CA TYR A 248 -5.63 -10.75 16.53
C TYR A 248 -6.13 -9.66 15.56
N TYR A 249 -6.45 -10.00 14.31
CA TYR A 249 -7.10 -9.07 13.38
C TYR A 249 -8.62 -8.99 13.54
N LEU A 250 -9.25 -9.85 14.34
CA LEU A 250 -10.71 -9.90 14.42
C LEU A 250 -11.33 -8.56 14.82
N ALA A 251 -10.71 -7.82 15.76
CA ALA A 251 -11.23 -6.53 16.19
C ALA A 251 -11.13 -5.47 15.07
N THR A 252 -9.99 -5.35 14.39
CA THR A 252 -9.83 -4.40 13.27
C THR A 252 -10.71 -4.80 12.08
N GLN A 253 -10.86 -6.09 11.81
CA GLN A 253 -11.76 -6.61 10.78
C GLN A 253 -13.23 -6.28 11.10
N TYR A 254 -13.66 -6.50 12.34
CA TYR A 254 -15.01 -6.17 12.78
C TYR A 254 -15.31 -4.68 12.62
N ILE A 255 -14.41 -3.82 13.10
CA ILE A 255 -14.56 -2.36 12.98
C ILE A 255 -14.58 -1.94 11.49
N SER A 256 -13.74 -2.55 10.66
CA SER A 256 -13.68 -2.25 9.23
C SER A 256 -14.96 -2.65 8.49
N GLU A 257 -15.52 -3.83 8.79
CA GLU A 257 -16.83 -4.23 8.27
C GLU A 257 -17.93 -3.30 8.77
N TYR A 258 -17.90 -2.88 10.03
CA TYR A 258 -18.86 -1.90 10.54
C TYR A 258 -18.78 -0.58 9.76
N ILE A 259 -17.58 -0.04 9.54
CA ILE A 259 -17.34 1.19 8.75
C ILE A 259 -17.87 1.06 7.33
N LYS A 260 -17.59 -0.05 6.66
CA LYS A 260 -18.08 -0.33 5.30
C LYS A 260 -19.61 -0.33 5.19
N HIS A 261 -20.31 -0.71 6.26
CA HIS A 261 -21.78 -0.73 6.32
C HIS A 261 -22.38 0.52 6.97
N LEU A 262 -21.59 1.53 7.32
CA LEU A 262 -22.14 2.82 7.74
C LEU A 262 -22.89 3.47 6.57
N LYS A 263 -24.10 3.92 6.87
CA LYS A 263 -24.99 4.55 5.91
C LYS A 263 -25.35 5.97 6.32
N ASP A 264 -25.54 6.82 5.32
CA ASP A 264 -26.05 8.17 5.50
C ASP A 264 -27.58 8.20 5.73
N SER A 265 -28.16 9.40 5.81
CA SER A 265 -29.61 9.59 5.96
C SER A 265 -30.44 9.05 4.79
N ASN A 266 -29.82 8.79 3.64
CA ASN A 266 -30.47 8.31 2.42
C ASN A 266 -30.22 6.80 2.20
N ASP A 267 -29.75 6.09 3.22
CA ASP A 267 -29.44 4.65 3.17
C ASP A 267 -28.31 4.28 2.19
N GLN A 268 -27.43 5.24 1.83
CA GLN A 268 -26.27 5.02 0.98
C GLN A 268 -25.01 4.78 1.82
N THR A 269 -24.16 3.85 1.39
CA THR A 269 -22.84 3.64 2.01
C THR A 269 -22.01 4.91 1.94
N ILE A 270 -21.44 5.32 3.08
CA ILE A 270 -20.67 6.56 3.18
C ILE A 270 -19.25 6.41 2.64
N PHE A 271 -18.60 5.28 2.94
CA PHE A 271 -17.17 5.08 2.71
C PHE A 271 -16.89 4.01 1.65
N ASP A 272 -16.06 4.36 0.68
CA ASP A 272 -15.53 3.45 -0.35
C ASP A 272 -14.34 2.62 0.17
N GLY A 273 -13.75 3.04 1.29
CA GLY A 273 -12.57 2.44 1.87
C GLY A 273 -12.15 3.06 3.20
N LEU A 274 -10.99 2.68 3.69
CA LEU A 274 -10.35 3.29 4.87
C LEU A 274 -8.85 3.45 4.68
N CYS A 275 -8.22 4.31 5.48
CA CYS A 275 -6.77 4.46 5.50
C CYS A 275 -6.21 4.52 6.92
N PHE A 276 -4.97 4.07 7.09
CA PHE A 276 -4.27 4.05 8.36
C PHE A 276 -2.76 4.19 8.15
N ARG A 277 -2.03 4.66 9.18
CA ARG A 277 -0.58 4.78 9.14
C ARG A 277 0.08 3.40 8.96
N SER A 278 1.06 3.31 8.07
CA SER A 278 1.84 2.08 7.97
C SER A 278 2.66 1.88 9.23
N SER A 279 2.63 0.65 9.75
CA SER A 279 3.48 0.25 10.88
C SER A 279 4.95 0.05 10.47
N LEU A 280 5.20 -0.05 9.16
CA LEU A 280 6.52 -0.31 8.58
C LEU A 280 7.16 0.95 7.99
N ASN A 281 6.34 1.93 7.58
CA ASN A 281 6.79 3.25 7.17
C ASN A 281 5.99 4.35 7.90
N PRO A 282 6.53 4.99 8.96
CA PRO A 282 5.78 5.99 9.75
C PRO A 282 5.28 7.22 8.96
N SER A 283 5.94 7.59 7.87
CA SER A 283 5.47 8.63 6.95
C SER A 283 4.45 8.14 5.92
N GLY A 284 4.38 6.81 5.73
CA GLY A 284 3.52 6.12 4.78
C GLY A 284 2.08 5.92 5.27
N THR A 285 1.17 5.80 4.31
CA THR A 285 -0.26 5.58 4.52
C THR A 285 -0.73 4.39 3.70
N ASN A 286 -1.37 3.44 4.36
CA ASN A 286 -2.07 2.35 3.70
C ASN A 286 -3.51 2.74 3.42
N TYR A 287 -4.00 2.33 2.26
CA TYR A 287 -5.38 2.45 1.83
C TYR A 287 -5.96 1.06 1.57
N VAL A 288 -7.21 0.88 1.97
CA VAL A 288 -8.00 -0.31 1.63
C VAL A 288 -9.29 0.12 0.98
N LEU A 289 -9.52 -0.30 -0.27
CA LEU A 289 -10.76 -0.06 -1.00
C LEU A 289 -11.68 -1.28 -0.90
N PHE A 290 -12.95 -1.05 -0.55
CA PHE A 290 -13.90 -2.12 -0.24
C PHE A 290 -14.56 -2.74 -1.47
N ASP A 291 -14.85 -1.95 -2.51
CA ASP A 291 -15.47 -2.46 -3.73
C ASP A 291 -14.40 -2.93 -4.72
N VAL A 292 -14.36 -4.26 -4.92
CA VAL A 292 -13.50 -4.96 -5.89
C VAL A 292 -14.33 -5.65 -6.98
N SER A 293 -15.59 -5.23 -7.15
CA SER A 293 -16.47 -5.74 -8.20
C SER A 293 -16.17 -5.10 -9.56
N GLN A 294 -16.99 -5.40 -10.57
CA GLN A 294 -16.86 -4.80 -11.89
C GLN A 294 -17.18 -3.30 -11.91
N SER A 295 -17.91 -2.80 -10.90
CA SER A 295 -18.22 -1.37 -10.74
C SER A 295 -17.21 -0.62 -9.87
N LYS A 296 -16.08 -1.27 -9.52
CA LYS A 296 -15.03 -0.66 -8.70
C LYS A 296 -14.59 0.69 -9.30
N LYS A 297 -14.31 1.65 -8.41
CA LYS A 297 -13.92 3.02 -8.76
C LYS A 297 -12.43 3.19 -9.06
N TYR A 298 -11.73 2.13 -9.43
CA TYR A 298 -10.30 2.15 -9.71
C TYR A 298 -9.94 1.22 -10.86
N ARG A 299 -8.79 1.47 -11.50
CA ARG A 299 -8.17 0.55 -12.45
C ARG A 299 -6.69 0.36 -12.14
N ILE A 300 -6.13 -0.77 -12.58
CA ILE A 300 -4.69 -0.95 -12.59
C ILE A 300 -4.16 -0.43 -13.93
N CYS A 301 -3.23 0.52 -13.91
CA CYS A 301 -2.78 1.19 -15.13
C CYS A 301 -1.57 0.53 -15.77
N ASN A 302 -0.63 0.10 -14.94
CA ASN A 302 0.65 -0.46 -15.33
C ASN A 302 1.29 -1.15 -14.13
N SER A 303 2.39 -1.87 -14.37
CA SER A 303 3.22 -2.43 -13.32
C SER A 303 4.69 -2.36 -13.69
N SER A 304 5.51 -2.03 -12.71
CA SER A 304 6.97 -1.94 -12.84
C SER A 304 7.63 -3.04 -12.02
N ILE A 305 8.81 -3.49 -12.46
CA ILE A 305 9.66 -4.40 -11.69
C ILE A 305 10.68 -3.56 -10.93
N TYR A 306 10.75 -3.76 -9.63
CA TYR A 306 11.76 -3.18 -8.77
C TYR A 306 12.60 -4.30 -8.13
N GLN A 307 13.89 -4.05 -7.96
CA GLN A 307 14.73 -4.85 -7.08
C GLN A 307 14.82 -4.17 -5.71
N VAL A 308 14.66 -4.94 -4.65
CA VAL A 308 14.77 -4.45 -3.28
C VAL A 308 16.24 -4.35 -2.89
N ASN A 309 16.68 -3.17 -2.47
CA ASN A 309 18.08 -2.92 -2.11
C ASN A 309 18.35 -3.23 -0.63
N ASP A 310 17.40 -2.92 0.24
CA ASP A 310 17.54 -3.08 1.70
C ASP A 310 16.20 -3.27 2.42
N LEU A 311 16.26 -3.42 3.74
CA LEU A 311 15.11 -3.59 4.62
C LEU A 311 14.36 -2.28 4.94
N LEU A 312 14.86 -1.14 4.46
CA LEU A 312 14.20 0.17 4.61
C LEU A 312 13.24 0.46 3.45
N GLY A 313 13.10 -0.48 2.51
CA GLY A 313 12.22 -0.34 1.35
C GLY A 313 12.83 0.47 0.22
N ASN A 314 14.14 0.72 0.25
CA ASN A 314 14.83 1.32 -0.89
C ASN A 314 14.85 0.32 -2.05
N THR A 315 14.59 0.80 -3.26
CA THR A 315 14.49 -0.04 -4.44
C THR A 315 15.17 0.58 -5.65
N SER A 316 15.58 -0.28 -6.58
CA SER A 316 16.07 0.11 -7.91
C SER A 316 15.04 -0.31 -8.95
N CYS A 317 14.63 0.61 -9.83
CA CYS A 317 13.72 0.27 -10.92
C CYS A 317 14.48 -0.57 -11.96
N ILE A 318 13.94 -1.74 -12.29
CA ILE A 318 14.51 -2.65 -13.28
C ILE A 318 13.76 -2.52 -14.59
N LEU A 319 12.41 -2.47 -14.53
CA LEU A 319 11.57 -2.19 -15.69
C LEU A 319 10.42 -1.27 -15.27
N PRO A 320 10.07 -0.23 -16.04
CA PRO A 320 10.66 0.14 -17.33
C PRO A 320 12.12 0.58 -17.21
N LEU A 321 12.89 0.42 -18.30
CA LEU A 321 14.26 0.92 -18.36
C LEU A 321 14.25 2.45 -18.33
N SER A 322 15.03 3.06 -17.45
CA SER A 322 15.28 4.51 -17.47
C SER A 322 16.69 4.81 -17.98
N ASP A 323 16.87 5.99 -18.58
CA ASP A 323 18.16 6.48 -19.10
C ASP A 323 19.27 6.55 -18.03
N SER A 324 18.92 6.41 -16.75
CA SER A 324 19.83 6.50 -15.61
C SER A 324 20.59 5.21 -15.27
N HIS A 325 20.39 4.11 -16.02
CA HIS A 325 20.92 2.78 -15.68
C HIS A 325 21.81 2.14 -16.76
N PHE A 326 22.19 2.89 -17.80
CA PHE A 326 23.12 2.40 -18.84
C PHE A 326 24.28 3.35 -19.10
#